data_AF-A0A6G1I5F6-F1
#
_entry.id   AF-A0A6G1I5F6-F1
#
_cell.length_a   1.000
_cell.length_b   1.000
_cell.length_c   1.000
_cell.angle_alpha   90.00
_cell.angle_beta   90.00
_cell.angle_gamma   90.00
#
_symmetry.space_group_name_H-M   'P 1'
#
loop_
_entity.id
_entity.type
_entity.pdbx_description
1 polymer ?
#
loop_
_entity_poly.entity_id
_entity_poly.type
_entity_poly.pdbx_seq_one_letter_code
_entity_poly.pdbx_strand_id
1 'polypeptide(L)'
;MVQLSLFALLFAGTALADTNARNISASADARNVTSAWFPSSRRIWHPPVDTKFQIVLSGVLEVDANTVLSPNVDAYDIDLWETPPETIKQLHRMGKKVICYFSAGTSEDWRPDFKRFRTSEMGAPLPMWPGEKWLDVRSRNVMNIMKDRIKLASRRGCDGIDPDNMDGYDNEKGGGFTRQLSKLDAIVYLRKLAREARRYNMAIGLKNAQAILKQVDNEIQFAVNEECVQMEECEDYKSFVSPTFSTGKPVLHIEYVNARLAPHMPAGVEIFSFMFPNATQNFLRRKLCLAEERRYGTKMARSTVIKQMSLGGWVMYCDGTTATTRTLASKKRPGEKAKNRNVRVAKGNLDSSVPDPDSAVPEAESAYDADAVYEAESAHEAEVTIEGHETVPGEFDDDDDVDVSDIPDAAELARTDGPKKGAAKDRRGPGERKGVGEVTPLDSTGGQPWTA
;
A
#
# COMPACT_ATOMS: atom_id res chain seq x y z
N MET A 1 47.72 63.89 -17.86
CA MET A 1 48.58 64.85 -17.14
C MET A 1 48.21 64.70 -15.67
N VAL A 2 49.01 64.27 -14.69
CA VAL A 2 50.43 63.95 -14.47
C VAL A 2 50.38 62.95 -13.29
N GLN A 3 50.87 61.71 -13.44
CA GLN A 3 52.17 61.19 -12.96
C GLN A 3 52.29 61.16 -11.42
N LEU A 4 52.16 59.99 -10.75
CA LEU A 4 53.17 58.95 -10.49
C LEU A 4 54.16 59.30 -9.36
N SER A 5 54.38 58.27 -8.52
CA SER A 5 55.58 57.98 -7.71
C SER A 5 55.49 58.37 -6.24
N LEU A 6 56.11 57.69 -5.27
CA LEU A 6 56.67 56.35 -5.02
C LEU A 6 57.55 56.55 -3.75
N PHE A 7 58.00 55.45 -3.13
CA PHE A 7 59.01 55.35 -2.05
C PHE A 7 58.48 55.47 -0.62
N ALA A 8 58.39 54.43 0.24
CA ALA A 8 59.12 53.18 0.49
C ALA A 8 60.14 53.25 1.65
N LEU A 9 60.23 52.11 2.35
CA LEU A 9 61.26 51.63 3.28
C LEU A 9 61.31 52.27 4.69
N LEU A 10 61.65 51.58 5.78
CA LEU A 10 61.73 50.17 6.23
C LEU A 10 62.39 50.21 7.63
N PHE A 11 62.37 49.06 8.32
CA PHE A 11 63.16 48.61 9.49
C PHE A 11 62.58 48.85 10.89
N ALA A 12 62.74 47.97 11.89
CA ALA A 12 62.97 46.52 12.05
C ALA A 12 63.26 46.25 13.54
N GLY A 13 62.91 45.06 14.03
CA GLY A 13 63.55 44.36 15.18
C GLY A 13 62.88 44.58 16.54
N THR A 14 62.26 43.62 17.26
CA THR A 14 62.46 42.20 17.64
C THR A 14 63.27 41.97 18.93
N ALA A 15 62.61 41.44 19.97
CA ALA A 15 63.12 40.47 20.97
C ALA A 15 61.93 39.95 21.83
N LEU A 16 61.47 38.69 21.66
CA LEU A 16 61.76 37.44 22.45
C LEU A 16 61.07 37.42 23.85
N ALA A 17 59.95 36.70 24.06
CA ALA A 17 59.78 35.25 24.40
C ALA A 17 60.20 34.93 25.88
N ASP A 18 59.51 34.16 26.75
CA ASP A 18 58.54 33.07 26.61
C ASP A 18 57.91 32.75 28.00
N THR A 19 56.72 32.11 28.02
CA THR A 19 56.26 30.99 28.89
C THR A 19 54.75 30.98 29.25
N ASN A 20 54.06 30.15 28.47
CA ASN A 20 52.78 29.44 28.63
C ASN A 20 52.08 29.32 30.00
N ALA A 21 50.76 29.57 30.01
CA ALA A 21 49.75 28.69 30.63
C ALA A 21 48.33 28.87 30.01
N ARG A 22 47.98 27.94 29.09
CA ARG A 22 46.67 27.29 28.84
C ARG A 22 45.40 27.96 29.42
N ASN A 23 44.41 28.36 28.60
CA ASN A 23 43.40 27.49 27.96
C ASN A 23 42.21 28.30 27.34
N ILE A 24 41.93 27.96 26.06
CA ILE A 24 40.62 27.84 25.38
C ILE A 24 39.83 29.14 25.07
N SER A 25 39.98 29.62 23.83
CA SER A 25 39.04 30.53 23.16
C SER A 25 37.87 29.75 22.57
N ALA A 26 36.63 30.11 22.94
CA ALA A 26 35.42 29.64 22.31
C ALA A 26 35.04 30.52 21.11
N SER A 27 35.20 29.92 19.92
CA SER A 27 34.38 29.99 18.72
C SER A 27 33.57 31.28 18.44
N ALA A 28 34.06 32.07 17.48
CA ALA A 28 33.25 32.91 16.62
C ALA A 28 33.25 32.27 15.22
N ASP A 29 32.19 31.53 14.87
CA ASP A 29 31.70 31.37 13.49
C ASP A 29 30.47 30.45 13.48
N ALA A 30 29.30 31.05 13.67
CA ALA A 30 28.01 30.41 13.42
C ALA A 30 27.19 31.29 12.48
N ARG A 31 27.61 31.32 11.20
CA ARG A 31 26.76 31.75 10.07
C ARG A 31 26.92 30.77 8.92
N ASN A 32 26.36 29.58 9.10
CA ASN A 32 25.97 28.75 7.96
C ASN A 32 24.61 28.11 8.27
N VAL A 33 23.57 28.94 8.22
CA VAL A 33 22.19 28.46 8.24
C VAL A 33 21.97 27.78 6.90
N THR A 34 21.92 26.45 6.96
CA THR A 34 21.55 25.54 5.88
C THR A 34 20.31 26.08 5.16
N SER A 35 20.43 26.40 3.87
CA SER A 35 19.27 26.67 3.04
C SER A 35 18.43 25.39 2.99
N ALA A 36 17.29 25.40 3.68
CA ALA A 36 16.27 24.37 3.51
C ALA A 36 15.85 24.42 2.04
N TRP A 37 16.19 23.37 1.29
CA TRP A 37 15.66 23.15 -0.05
C TRP A 37 14.17 22.89 0.09
N PHE A 38 13.36 23.96 0.03
CA PHE A 38 11.94 23.81 -0.21
C PHE A 38 11.81 23.36 -1.67
N PRO A 39 11.32 22.15 -1.95
CA PRO A 39 11.07 21.76 -3.33
C PRO A 39 10.07 22.76 -3.92
N SER A 40 10.43 23.34 -5.06
CA SER A 40 9.55 24.13 -5.94
C SER A 40 8.16 23.50 -6.00
N SER A 41 7.10 24.31 -5.93
CA SER A 41 5.67 23.92 -5.97
C SER A 41 5.41 22.65 -6.79
N ARG A 42 5.55 21.48 -6.15
CA ARG A 42 5.26 20.21 -6.80
C ARG A 42 3.75 20.19 -6.98
N ARG A 43 3.27 20.01 -8.22
CA ARG A 43 1.84 19.74 -8.43
C ARG A 43 1.56 18.32 -7.97
N ILE A 44 0.37 18.09 -7.41
CA ILE A 44 -0.10 16.75 -7.06
C ILE A 44 0.04 15.86 -8.30
N TRP A 45 0.74 14.74 -8.13
CA TRP A 45 0.96 13.78 -9.19
C TRP A 45 -0.35 13.05 -9.54
N HIS A 46 -0.74 13.12 -10.82
CA HIS A 46 -1.87 12.36 -11.35
C HIS A 46 -1.30 11.29 -12.28
N PRO A 47 -1.19 10.03 -11.81
CA PRO A 47 -0.62 8.97 -12.62
C PRO A 47 -1.51 8.66 -13.84
N PRO A 48 -0.92 8.37 -15.01
CA PRO A 48 -1.66 7.83 -16.16
C PRO A 48 -2.39 6.53 -15.80
N VAL A 49 -3.51 6.26 -16.49
CA VAL A 49 -4.33 5.05 -16.25
C VAL A 49 -3.57 3.73 -16.41
N ASP A 50 -2.52 3.74 -17.22
CA ASP A 50 -1.65 2.61 -17.53
C ASP A 50 -0.28 2.69 -16.86
N THR A 51 -0.19 3.37 -15.71
CA THR A 51 1.01 3.45 -14.88
C THR A 51 1.52 2.06 -14.55
N LYS A 52 2.68 1.69 -15.11
CA LYS A 52 3.34 0.44 -14.75
C LYS A 52 4.00 0.62 -13.40
N PHE A 53 3.78 -0.31 -12.48
CA PHE A 53 4.30 -0.20 -11.12
C PHE A 53 4.97 -1.48 -10.63
N GLN A 54 5.65 -1.36 -9.51
CA GLN A 54 6.15 -2.44 -8.68
C GLN A 54 5.86 -2.09 -7.22
N ILE A 55 5.46 -3.09 -6.43
CA ILE A 55 5.26 -2.98 -4.99
C ILE A 55 6.23 -3.90 -4.26
N VAL A 56 6.90 -3.36 -3.25
CA VAL A 56 7.82 -4.11 -2.38
C VAL A 56 7.67 -3.63 -0.94
N LEU A 57 7.03 -4.45 -0.09
CA LEU A 57 6.77 -4.11 1.32
C LEU A 57 7.60 -4.94 2.31
N SER A 58 8.05 -6.15 1.96
CA SER A 58 8.83 -7.01 2.87
C SER A 58 10.35 -6.77 2.81
N GLY A 59 10.83 -5.87 1.96
CA GLY A 59 12.26 -5.60 1.81
C GLY A 59 12.57 -4.16 1.42
N VAL A 60 13.81 -3.76 1.65
CA VAL A 60 14.30 -2.42 1.28
C VAL A 60 15.01 -2.52 -0.05
N LEU A 61 14.62 -1.70 -1.02
CA LEU A 61 15.24 -1.73 -2.35
C LEU A 61 16.73 -1.36 -2.27
N GLU A 62 17.57 -2.21 -2.85
CA GLU A 62 19.00 -1.94 -3.05
C GLU A 62 19.19 -1.08 -4.29
N VAL A 63 19.20 0.24 -4.11
CA VAL A 63 19.38 1.18 -5.21
C VAL A 63 20.50 2.18 -4.90
N ASP A 64 21.48 2.21 -5.78
CA ASP A 64 22.55 3.21 -5.82
C ASP A 64 22.62 3.89 -7.20
N ALA A 65 23.62 4.75 -7.41
CA ALA A 65 23.80 5.49 -8.65
C ALA A 65 24.09 4.60 -9.89
N ASN A 66 24.56 3.37 -9.69
CA ASN A 66 24.95 2.44 -10.76
C ASN A 66 23.92 1.31 -10.96
N THR A 67 22.88 1.28 -10.13
CA THR A 67 21.87 0.22 -10.17
C THR A 67 21.04 0.31 -11.43
N VAL A 68 20.96 -0.79 -12.18
CA VAL A 68 19.95 -0.96 -13.24
C VAL A 68 18.72 -1.57 -12.60
N LEU A 69 17.64 -0.79 -12.51
CA LEU A 69 16.38 -1.24 -11.94
C LEU A 69 15.77 -2.37 -12.76
N SER A 70 15.37 -3.44 -12.08
CA SER A 70 14.61 -4.55 -12.65
C SER A 70 13.47 -4.87 -11.69
N PRO A 71 12.20 -4.69 -12.11
CA PRO A 71 11.76 -4.19 -13.41
C PRO A 71 12.00 -2.68 -13.57
N ASN A 72 12.05 -2.18 -14.80
CA ASN A 72 12.02 -0.74 -15.08
C ASN A 72 10.57 -0.27 -15.24
N VAL A 73 10.02 0.37 -14.21
CA VAL A 73 8.60 0.77 -14.12
C VAL A 73 8.45 2.28 -13.92
N ASP A 74 7.23 2.81 -13.89
CA ASP A 74 6.97 4.24 -13.69
C ASP A 74 6.94 4.61 -12.21
N ALA A 75 6.37 3.73 -11.37
CA ALA A 75 6.21 3.97 -9.94
C ALA A 75 6.63 2.76 -9.09
N TYR A 76 7.18 3.04 -7.91
CA TYR A 76 7.42 2.05 -6.86
C TYR A 76 6.56 2.36 -5.65
N ASP A 77 5.84 1.37 -5.17
CA ASP A 77 5.14 1.38 -3.89
C ASP A 77 5.95 0.63 -2.84
N ILE A 78 6.27 1.33 -1.75
CA ILE A 78 7.28 0.91 -0.77
C ILE A 78 6.87 1.30 0.65
N ASP A 79 7.35 0.54 1.64
CA ASP A 79 7.08 0.84 3.05
C ASP A 79 7.69 2.19 3.50
N LEU A 80 6.86 3.03 4.12
CA LEU A 80 7.22 4.37 4.60
C LEU A 80 8.37 4.38 5.62
N TRP A 81 8.42 3.42 6.54
CA TRP A 81 9.40 3.41 7.62
C TRP A 81 10.67 2.69 7.24
N GLU A 82 10.54 1.51 6.64
CA GLU A 82 11.67 0.64 6.33
C GLU A 82 12.55 1.23 5.22
N THR A 83 11.98 1.99 4.29
CA THR A 83 12.75 2.53 3.15
C THR A 83 13.49 3.83 3.48
N PRO A 84 14.83 3.87 3.39
CA PRO A 84 15.59 5.10 3.63
C PRO A 84 15.24 6.22 2.62
N PRO A 85 15.23 7.50 3.04
CA PRO A 85 15.03 8.63 2.13
C PRO A 85 16.03 8.66 0.95
N GLU A 86 17.24 8.11 1.14
CA GLU A 86 18.26 8.01 0.10
C GLU A 86 17.81 7.12 -1.07
N THR A 87 17.11 6.02 -0.77
CA THR A 87 16.53 5.12 -1.79
C THR A 87 15.48 5.88 -2.61
N ILE A 88 14.60 6.63 -1.95
CA ILE A 88 13.57 7.46 -2.61
C ILE A 88 14.23 8.50 -3.53
N LYS A 89 15.25 9.20 -3.02
CA LYS A 89 16.01 10.18 -3.81
C LYS A 89 16.67 9.54 -5.03
N GLN A 90 17.17 8.32 -4.91
CA GLN A 90 17.78 7.61 -6.02
C GLN A 90 16.75 7.16 -7.06
N LEU A 91 15.58 6.69 -6.62
CA LEU A 91 14.45 6.41 -7.50
C LEU A 91 14.02 7.66 -8.28
N HIS A 92 13.92 8.83 -7.63
CA HIS A 92 13.62 10.09 -8.32
C HIS A 92 14.67 10.47 -9.36
N ARG A 93 15.96 10.29 -9.07
CA ARG A 93 17.05 10.53 -10.04
C ARG A 93 16.94 9.63 -11.27
N MET A 94 16.37 8.44 -11.10
CA MET A 94 16.07 7.50 -12.17
C MET A 94 14.71 7.76 -12.84
N GLY A 95 14.07 8.91 -12.54
CA GLY A 95 12.80 9.33 -13.14
C GLY A 95 11.59 8.57 -12.62
N LYS A 96 11.71 7.89 -11.47
CA LYS A 96 10.62 7.08 -10.89
C LYS A 96 9.76 7.90 -9.95
N LYS A 97 8.50 7.52 -9.85
CA LYS A 97 7.59 7.99 -8.80
C LYS A 97 7.61 7.04 -7.62
N VAL A 98 7.42 7.59 -6.43
CA VAL A 98 7.43 6.81 -5.18
C VAL A 98 6.12 7.00 -4.43
N ILE A 99 5.43 5.88 -4.21
CA ILE A 99 4.26 5.77 -3.35
C ILE A 99 4.74 5.17 -2.03
N CYS A 100 4.34 5.77 -0.91
CA CYS A 100 4.72 5.31 0.42
C CYS A 100 3.52 4.66 1.11
N TYR A 101 3.62 3.35 1.31
CA TYR A 101 2.68 2.52 2.04
C TYR A 101 2.76 2.78 3.55
N PHE A 102 1.59 2.88 4.18
CA PHE A 102 1.42 2.69 5.61
C PHE A 102 -0.03 2.28 5.91
N SER A 103 -0.27 1.50 6.97
CA SER A 103 -1.65 1.28 7.39
C SER A 103 -2.26 2.54 8.01
N ALA A 104 -3.41 2.96 7.49
CA ALA A 104 -4.18 4.08 8.01
C ALA A 104 -5.39 3.65 8.86
N GLY A 105 -5.86 2.42 8.67
CA GLY A 105 -7.00 1.86 9.40
C GLY A 105 -6.66 0.79 10.43
N THR A 106 -5.38 0.42 10.61
CA THR A 106 -4.94 -0.50 11.66
C THR A 106 -3.73 0.01 12.43
N SER A 107 -3.59 -0.48 13.66
CA SER A 107 -2.40 -0.30 14.49
C SER A 107 -1.48 -1.51 14.32
N GLU A 108 -0.23 -1.26 13.97
CA GLU A 108 0.82 -2.27 13.81
C GLU A 108 1.81 -2.17 15.00
N ASP A 109 1.89 -3.19 15.85
CA ASP A 109 2.64 -3.12 17.13
C ASP A 109 4.17 -2.93 16.98
N TRP A 110 4.68 -3.16 15.78
CA TRP A 110 6.09 -2.98 15.41
C TRP A 110 6.42 -1.56 14.93
N ARG A 111 5.42 -0.69 14.72
CA ARG A 111 5.68 0.68 14.27
C ARG A 111 6.18 1.55 15.42
N PRO A 112 7.13 2.48 15.16
CA PRO A 112 7.73 3.28 16.22
C PRO A 112 6.73 4.22 16.92
N ASP A 113 5.60 4.51 16.28
CA ASP A 113 4.53 5.35 16.80
C ASP A 113 3.37 4.57 17.45
N PHE A 114 3.45 3.24 17.52
CA PHE A 114 2.38 2.37 18.03
C PHE A 114 1.89 2.79 19.43
N LYS A 115 2.82 3.14 20.32
CA LYS A 115 2.50 3.54 21.71
C LYS A 115 1.65 4.82 21.83
N ARG A 116 1.41 5.54 20.73
CA ARG A 116 0.56 6.73 20.70
C ARG A 116 -0.93 6.39 20.54
N PHE A 117 -1.26 5.19 20.06
CA PHE A 117 -2.65 4.73 20.00
C PHE A 117 -3.15 4.39 21.39
N ARG A 118 -4.38 4.79 21.71
CA ARG A 118 -5.03 4.41 22.97
C ARG A 118 -5.67 3.04 22.82
N THR A 119 -5.72 2.26 23.90
CA THR A 119 -6.40 0.95 23.87
C THR A 119 -7.86 1.05 23.42
N SER A 120 -8.57 2.11 23.79
CA SER A 120 -9.95 2.36 23.36
C SER A 120 -10.11 2.66 21.87
N GLU A 121 -9.02 2.88 21.15
CA GLU A 121 -9.01 3.16 19.70
C GLU A 121 -8.69 1.91 18.88
N MET A 122 -8.37 0.79 19.54
CA MET A 122 -8.03 -0.47 18.89
C MET A 122 -9.18 -1.46 19.07
N GLY A 123 -9.70 -1.93 17.95
CA GLY A 123 -10.80 -2.90 17.87
C GLY A 123 -10.30 -4.33 17.78
N ALA A 124 -10.95 -5.13 16.92
CA ALA A 124 -10.60 -6.53 16.72
C ALA A 124 -9.21 -6.69 16.08
N PRO A 125 -8.47 -7.77 16.43
CA PRO A 125 -7.25 -8.13 15.74
C PRO A 125 -7.54 -8.59 14.31
N LEU A 126 -6.59 -8.37 13.40
CA LEU A 126 -6.65 -8.93 12.05
C LEU A 126 -6.18 -10.39 12.09
N PRO A 127 -7.00 -11.38 11.70
CA PRO A 127 -6.68 -12.80 11.92
C PRO A 127 -5.38 -13.28 11.27
N MET A 128 -5.02 -12.72 10.11
CA MET A 128 -3.81 -13.09 9.36
C MET A 128 -2.57 -12.29 9.73
N TRP A 129 -2.71 -11.22 10.52
CA TRP A 129 -1.67 -10.24 10.78
C TRP A 129 -1.46 -10.09 12.30
N PRO A 130 -0.66 -10.99 12.92
CA PRO A 130 -0.40 -10.94 14.36
C PRO A 130 0.24 -9.61 14.76
N GLY A 131 -0.27 -9.00 15.83
CA GLY A 131 0.18 -7.67 16.28
C GLY A 131 -0.54 -6.51 15.60
N GLU A 132 -1.50 -6.80 14.72
CA GLU A 132 -2.29 -5.80 14.01
C GLU A 132 -3.76 -5.78 14.47
N LYS A 133 -4.33 -4.59 14.64
CA LYS A 133 -5.72 -4.38 15.08
C LYS A 133 -6.39 -3.24 14.33
N TRP A 134 -7.68 -3.36 14.06
CA TRP A 134 -8.50 -2.27 13.50
C TRP A 134 -8.45 -1.02 14.37
N LEU A 135 -8.40 0.16 13.75
CA LEU A 135 -8.43 1.46 14.42
C LEU A 135 -9.81 2.12 14.32
N ASP A 136 -10.20 2.83 15.38
CA ASP A 136 -11.37 3.71 15.33
C ASP A 136 -11.01 4.98 14.54
N VAL A 137 -11.29 4.95 13.24
CA VAL A 137 -11.01 6.06 12.29
C VAL A 137 -11.76 7.35 12.60
N ARG A 138 -12.67 7.33 13.58
CA ARG A 138 -13.44 8.49 14.05
C ARG A 138 -12.69 9.24 15.15
N SER A 139 -11.66 8.63 15.74
CA SER A 139 -10.82 9.25 16.77
C SER A 139 -9.97 10.40 16.21
N ARG A 140 -9.97 11.52 16.95
CA ARG A 140 -9.07 12.66 16.68
C ARG A 140 -7.60 12.29 16.87
N ASN A 141 -7.27 11.42 17.84
CA ASN A 141 -5.90 10.99 18.08
C ASN A 141 -5.37 10.12 16.93
N VAL A 142 -6.17 9.16 16.44
CA VAL A 142 -5.84 8.35 15.25
C VAL A 142 -5.56 9.25 14.06
N MET A 143 -6.44 10.22 13.79
CA MET A 143 -6.22 11.20 12.72
C MET A 143 -4.94 12.02 12.93
N ASN A 144 -4.63 12.46 14.16
CA ASN A 144 -3.39 13.21 14.45
C ASN A 144 -2.13 12.36 14.19
N ILE A 145 -2.15 11.07 14.53
CA ILE A 145 -1.06 10.14 14.22
C ILE A 145 -0.91 10.00 12.70
N MET A 146 -2.01 9.86 11.95
CA MET A 146 -1.94 9.79 10.49
C MET A 146 -1.43 11.08 9.85
N LYS A 147 -1.77 12.26 10.38
CA LYS A 147 -1.19 13.53 9.92
C LYS A 147 0.34 13.51 10.04
N ASP A 148 0.88 12.98 11.14
CA ASP A 148 2.32 12.83 11.32
C ASP A 148 2.94 11.83 10.35
N ARG A 149 2.26 10.71 10.06
CA ARG A 149 2.70 9.73 9.05
C ARG A 149 2.73 10.34 7.63
N ILE A 150 1.70 11.10 7.26
CA ILE A 150 1.64 11.83 5.99
C ILE A 150 2.75 12.88 5.91
N LYS A 151 2.96 13.64 6.99
CA LYS A 151 4.07 14.61 7.07
C LYS A 151 5.44 13.93 6.97
N LEU A 152 5.61 12.75 7.54
CA LEU A 152 6.81 11.94 7.40
C LEU A 152 7.01 11.49 5.94
N ALA A 153 5.97 11.00 5.27
CA ALA A 153 6.03 10.63 3.85
C ALA A 153 6.50 11.81 2.99
N SER A 154 5.93 13.00 3.20
CA SER A 154 6.37 14.22 2.52
C SER A 154 7.84 14.54 2.79
N ARG A 155 8.29 14.48 4.05
CA ARG A 155 9.68 14.73 4.44
C ARG A 155 10.65 13.72 3.82
N ARG A 156 10.24 12.46 3.63
CA ARG A 156 11.04 11.43 2.94
C ARG A 156 11.04 11.60 1.42
N GLY A 157 10.13 12.41 0.89
CA GLY A 157 10.07 12.79 -0.52
C GLY A 157 9.03 12.06 -1.35
N CYS A 158 8.14 11.27 -0.74
CA CYS A 158 7.12 10.49 -1.45
C CYS A 158 6.29 11.38 -2.40
N ASP A 159 5.97 10.86 -3.59
CA ASP A 159 5.09 11.52 -4.57
C ASP A 159 3.60 11.23 -4.28
N GLY A 160 3.33 10.09 -3.64
CA GLY A 160 2.01 9.70 -3.19
C GLY A 160 2.06 8.81 -1.94
N ILE A 161 0.89 8.54 -1.38
CA ILE A 161 0.72 7.63 -0.25
C ILE A 161 -0.31 6.55 -0.58
N ASP A 162 -0.05 5.34 -0.08
CA ASP A 162 -0.97 4.19 -0.11
C ASP A 162 -1.44 3.89 1.32
N PRO A 163 -2.53 4.54 1.78
CA PRO A 163 -3.09 4.33 3.11
C PRO A 163 -3.93 3.05 3.12
N ASP A 164 -3.44 2.03 3.80
CA ASP A 164 -4.05 0.69 3.83
C ASP A 164 -5.15 0.56 4.90
N ASN A 165 -5.93 -0.53 4.77
CA ASN A 165 -6.96 -0.96 5.71
C ASN A 165 -8.11 0.05 5.88
N MET A 166 -8.56 0.66 4.79
CA MET A 166 -9.64 1.67 4.79
C MET A 166 -11.06 1.07 4.81
N ASP A 167 -11.17 -0.25 4.90
CA ASP A 167 -12.35 -1.10 4.77
C ASP A 167 -12.78 -1.77 6.09
N GLY A 168 -12.34 -1.25 7.24
CA GLY A 168 -12.74 -1.77 8.55
C GLY A 168 -14.27 -1.79 8.79
N TYR A 169 -15.05 -1.01 8.03
CA TYR A 169 -16.52 -1.07 8.07
C TYR A 169 -17.11 -2.39 7.54
N ASP A 170 -16.37 -3.12 6.71
CA ASP A 170 -16.81 -4.37 6.07
C ASP A 170 -16.20 -5.61 6.75
N ASN A 171 -15.39 -5.39 7.78
CA ASN A 171 -14.56 -6.39 8.43
C ASN A 171 -14.88 -6.44 9.93
N GLU A 172 -14.80 -7.63 10.54
CA GLU A 172 -15.01 -7.88 11.98
C GLU A 172 -16.25 -7.18 12.58
N LYS A 173 -17.35 -7.14 11.81
CA LYS A 173 -18.59 -6.43 12.17
C LYS A 173 -18.35 -4.94 12.46
N GLY A 174 -17.62 -4.26 11.57
CA GLY A 174 -17.28 -2.84 11.70
C GLY A 174 -16.07 -2.60 12.61
N GLY A 175 -14.99 -3.35 12.41
CA GLY A 175 -13.70 -3.23 13.08
C GLY A 175 -13.67 -3.79 14.49
N GLY A 176 -14.69 -4.53 14.92
CA GLY A 176 -14.79 -5.08 16.28
C GLY A 176 -15.16 -4.06 17.36
N PHE A 177 -15.66 -2.89 16.99
CA PHE A 177 -16.08 -1.86 17.95
C PHE A 177 -17.55 -2.06 18.37
N THR A 178 -17.87 -1.69 19.62
CA THR A 178 -19.27 -1.69 20.11
C THR A 178 -20.17 -0.85 19.21
N ARG A 179 -19.71 0.36 18.83
CA ARG A 179 -20.30 1.10 17.72
C ARG A 179 -19.51 0.79 16.45
N GLN A 180 -20.08 -0.08 15.64
CA GLN A 180 -19.53 -0.55 14.37
C GLN A 180 -19.11 0.63 13.48
N LEU A 181 -17.97 0.51 12.81
CA LEU A 181 -17.56 1.44 11.76
C LEU A 181 -18.50 1.30 10.55
N SER A 182 -18.84 2.43 9.95
CA SER A 182 -19.68 2.51 8.75
C SER A 182 -18.89 2.98 7.54
N LYS A 183 -19.45 2.77 6.34
CA LYS A 183 -18.93 3.35 5.08
C LYS A 183 -18.77 4.87 5.18
N LEU A 184 -19.69 5.56 5.85
CA LEU A 184 -19.63 7.00 6.04
C LEU A 184 -18.42 7.42 6.89
N ASP A 185 -18.11 6.66 7.95
CA ASP A 185 -16.93 6.92 8.77
C ASP A 185 -15.64 6.84 7.93
N ALA A 186 -15.51 5.82 7.07
CA ALA A 186 -14.37 5.67 6.16
C ALA A 186 -14.30 6.78 5.10
N ILE A 187 -15.43 7.17 4.50
CA ILE A 187 -15.50 8.30 3.55
C ILE A 187 -15.02 9.60 4.18
N VAL A 188 -15.52 9.92 5.39
CA VAL A 188 -15.13 11.14 6.12
C VAL A 188 -13.64 11.10 6.47
N TYR A 189 -13.14 9.95 6.90
CA TYR A 189 -11.75 9.77 7.25
C TYR A 189 -10.83 9.91 6.03
N LEU A 190 -11.14 9.26 4.91
CA LEU A 190 -10.34 9.39 3.67
C LEU A 190 -10.31 10.82 3.15
N ARG A 191 -11.43 11.55 3.21
CA ARG A 191 -11.46 12.99 2.87
C ARG A 191 -10.51 13.80 3.74
N LYS A 192 -10.40 13.49 5.04
CA LYS A 192 -9.44 14.14 5.95
C LYS A 192 -7.99 13.78 5.58
N LEU A 193 -7.70 12.51 5.30
CA LEU A 193 -6.37 12.06 4.83
C LEU A 193 -5.98 12.73 3.52
N ALA A 194 -6.89 12.78 2.55
CA ALA A 194 -6.66 13.42 1.25
C ALA A 194 -6.38 14.92 1.40
N ARG A 195 -7.16 15.63 2.22
CA ARG A 195 -6.90 17.05 2.53
C ARG A 195 -5.52 17.24 3.17
N GLU A 196 -5.11 16.37 4.08
CA GLU A 196 -3.77 16.46 4.68
C GLU A 196 -2.67 16.19 3.64
N ALA A 197 -2.79 15.14 2.82
CA ALA A 197 -1.82 14.82 1.77
C ALA A 197 -1.65 15.97 0.76
N ARG A 198 -2.75 16.67 0.41
CA ARG A 198 -2.72 17.86 -0.45
C ARG A 198 -1.90 19.01 0.11
N ARG A 199 -1.87 19.20 1.45
CA ARG A 199 -1.01 20.23 2.08
C ARG A 199 0.48 20.01 1.77
N TYR A 200 0.85 18.78 1.45
CA TYR A 200 2.21 18.38 1.08
C TYR A 200 2.39 18.09 -0.42
N ASN A 201 1.38 18.38 -1.25
CA ASN A 201 1.35 18.09 -2.68
C ASN A 201 1.55 16.60 -3.04
N MET A 202 1.11 15.69 -2.18
CA MET A 202 1.18 14.26 -2.45
C MET A 202 -0.13 13.75 -3.04
N ALA A 203 -0.02 12.78 -3.95
CA ALA A 203 -1.13 11.95 -4.37
C ALA A 203 -1.59 11.02 -3.22
N ILE A 204 -2.85 10.59 -3.24
CA ILE A 204 -3.38 9.58 -2.31
C ILE A 204 -4.15 8.50 -3.08
N GLY A 205 -3.94 7.26 -2.69
CA GLY A 205 -4.68 6.09 -3.18
C GLY A 205 -5.90 5.74 -2.32
N LEU A 206 -6.82 4.97 -2.90
CA LEU A 206 -7.74 4.13 -2.13
C LEU A 206 -7.28 2.67 -2.27
N LYS A 207 -6.87 2.07 -1.15
CA LYS A 207 -6.50 0.66 -1.07
C LYS A 207 -7.74 -0.18 -0.75
N ASN A 208 -8.09 -1.11 -1.65
CA ASN A 208 -9.32 -1.90 -1.60
C ASN A 208 -10.54 -1.00 -1.37
N ALA A 209 -11.42 -1.34 -0.42
CA ALA A 209 -12.55 -0.49 -0.01
C ALA A 209 -13.42 0.04 -1.20
N GLN A 210 -13.53 -0.71 -2.29
CA GLN A 210 -14.21 -0.29 -3.52
C GLN A 210 -15.67 0.09 -3.30
N ALA A 211 -16.30 -0.42 -2.23
CA ALA A 211 -17.65 -0.07 -1.84
C ALA A 211 -17.86 1.43 -1.53
N ILE A 212 -16.78 2.20 -1.28
CA ILE A 212 -16.83 3.66 -1.11
C ILE A 212 -16.19 4.44 -2.27
N LEU A 213 -15.70 3.76 -3.31
CA LEU A 213 -14.92 4.36 -4.40
C LEU A 213 -15.66 5.51 -5.10
N LYS A 214 -16.96 5.33 -5.42
CA LYS A 214 -17.77 6.35 -6.12
C LYS A 214 -17.93 7.64 -5.32
N GLN A 215 -17.88 7.57 -3.99
CA GLN A 215 -18.08 8.71 -3.08
C GLN A 215 -16.79 9.51 -2.84
N VAL A 216 -15.63 8.92 -3.18
CA VAL A 216 -14.30 9.46 -2.89
C VAL A 216 -13.40 9.56 -4.11
N ASP A 217 -13.90 9.18 -5.29
CA ASP A 217 -13.14 9.19 -6.54
C ASP A 217 -12.50 10.56 -6.83
N ASN A 218 -13.18 11.66 -6.51
CA ASN A 218 -12.70 13.03 -6.69
C ASN A 218 -11.56 13.39 -5.73
N GLU A 219 -11.39 12.64 -4.64
CA GLU A 219 -10.39 12.93 -3.62
C GLU A 219 -9.03 12.28 -3.91
N ILE A 220 -9.06 11.10 -4.54
CA ILE A 220 -7.91 10.23 -4.78
C ILE A 220 -7.33 10.37 -6.19
N GLN A 221 -6.08 9.96 -6.39
CA GLN A 221 -5.39 10.04 -7.69
C GLN A 221 -5.21 8.67 -8.35
N PHE A 222 -5.27 7.59 -7.57
CA PHE A 222 -5.20 6.20 -8.01
C PHE A 222 -5.98 5.32 -7.01
N ALA A 223 -6.16 4.05 -7.36
CA ALA A 223 -6.57 3.02 -6.42
C ALA A 223 -5.48 1.95 -6.38
N VAL A 224 -5.36 1.25 -5.27
CA VAL A 224 -4.58 0.02 -5.15
C VAL A 224 -5.59 -1.08 -4.82
N ASN A 225 -5.58 -2.16 -5.58
CA ASN A 225 -6.49 -3.27 -5.31
C ASN A 225 -5.72 -4.57 -5.25
N GLU A 226 -6.12 -5.41 -4.31
CA GLU A 226 -5.68 -6.78 -4.21
C GLU A 226 -6.85 -7.70 -4.55
N GLU A 227 -6.56 -8.67 -5.42
CA GLU A 227 -7.38 -9.86 -5.63
C GLU A 227 -8.79 -9.62 -6.20
N CYS A 228 -9.06 -8.51 -6.90
CA CYS A 228 -10.41 -8.30 -7.43
C CYS A 228 -10.84 -9.38 -8.43
N VAL A 229 -9.91 -10.08 -9.09
CA VAL A 229 -10.26 -11.19 -10.00
C VAL A 229 -10.68 -12.40 -9.18
N GLN A 230 -9.98 -12.69 -8.09
CA GLN A 230 -10.30 -13.82 -7.21
C GLN A 230 -11.58 -13.57 -6.40
N MET A 231 -11.86 -12.31 -6.08
CA MET A 231 -13.05 -11.87 -5.34
C MET A 231 -14.22 -11.44 -6.24
N GLU A 232 -14.07 -11.53 -7.56
CA GLU A 232 -15.08 -11.16 -8.57
C GLU A 232 -15.62 -9.73 -8.45
N GLU A 233 -14.77 -8.78 -8.05
CA GLU A 233 -15.13 -7.40 -7.71
C GLU A 233 -14.49 -6.34 -8.64
N CYS A 234 -13.77 -6.76 -9.69
CA CYS A 234 -13.07 -5.82 -10.58
C CYS A 234 -14.00 -4.84 -11.33
N GLU A 235 -15.28 -5.21 -11.54
CA GLU A 235 -16.27 -4.38 -12.23
C GLU A 235 -16.50 -3.04 -11.49
N ASP A 236 -16.30 -3.00 -10.16
CA ASP A 236 -16.48 -1.78 -9.36
C ASP A 236 -15.52 -0.65 -9.77
N TYR A 237 -14.35 -1.00 -10.28
CA TYR A 237 -13.32 -0.06 -10.73
C TYR A 237 -13.53 0.46 -12.17
N LYS A 238 -14.48 -0.10 -12.92
CA LYS A 238 -14.69 0.21 -14.35
C LYS A 238 -14.87 1.71 -14.63
N SER A 239 -15.69 2.37 -13.80
CA SER A 239 -15.97 3.81 -13.94
C SER A 239 -14.77 4.69 -13.55
N PHE A 240 -13.89 4.19 -12.68
CA PHE A 240 -12.68 4.88 -12.25
C PHE A 240 -11.58 4.84 -13.33
N VAL A 241 -11.42 3.68 -13.97
CA VAL A 241 -10.41 3.42 -15.01
C VAL A 241 -10.83 3.94 -16.38
N SER A 242 -12.13 3.90 -16.70
CA SER A 242 -12.63 4.30 -18.00
C SER A 242 -13.92 5.12 -17.92
N PRO A 243 -13.89 6.29 -17.25
CA PRO A 243 -15.02 7.20 -17.20
C PRO A 243 -15.36 7.74 -18.60
N THR A 244 -16.61 8.16 -18.78
CA THR A 244 -17.11 8.67 -20.08
C THR A 244 -16.47 10.00 -20.49
N PHE A 245 -16.11 10.85 -19.53
CA PHE A 245 -15.76 12.26 -19.76
C PHE A 245 -14.37 12.67 -19.25
N SER A 246 -13.49 11.72 -18.94
CA SER A 246 -12.10 12.03 -18.54
C SER A 246 -11.14 10.89 -18.93
N THR A 247 -9.84 11.09 -18.69
CA THR A 247 -8.79 10.10 -19.01
C THR A 247 -8.78 8.89 -18.07
N GLY A 248 -9.56 8.90 -17.00
CA GLY A 248 -9.55 7.88 -15.94
C GLY A 248 -8.35 8.00 -15.01
N LYS A 249 -8.35 7.16 -13.97
CA LYS A 249 -7.29 7.01 -12.96
C LYS A 249 -6.87 5.54 -12.89
N PRO A 250 -5.59 5.24 -12.63
CA PRO A 250 -5.11 3.86 -12.61
C PRO A 250 -5.61 3.14 -11.36
N VAL A 251 -5.89 1.85 -11.54
CA VAL A 251 -5.91 0.87 -10.45
C VAL A 251 -4.58 0.13 -10.51
N LEU A 252 -3.75 0.31 -9.49
CA LEU A 252 -2.53 -0.45 -9.28
C LEU A 252 -2.96 -1.82 -8.73
N HIS A 253 -3.13 -2.77 -9.62
CA HIS A 253 -3.84 -4.02 -9.38
C HIS A 253 -2.87 -5.15 -9.05
N ILE A 254 -3.13 -5.87 -7.97
CA ILE A 254 -2.25 -6.91 -7.42
C ILE A 254 -3.03 -8.21 -7.37
N GLU A 255 -2.49 -9.26 -7.98
CA GLU A 255 -3.04 -10.62 -7.88
C GLU A 255 -2.03 -11.57 -7.26
N TYR A 256 -2.47 -12.35 -6.28
CA TYR A 256 -1.60 -13.23 -5.52
C TYR A 256 -1.56 -14.66 -6.06
N VAL A 257 -0.34 -15.17 -6.20
CA VAL A 257 -0.07 -16.55 -6.57
C VAL A 257 1.02 -17.14 -5.69
N ASN A 258 1.01 -18.46 -5.56
CA ASN A 258 2.21 -19.19 -5.20
C ASN A 258 3.12 -19.25 -6.44
N ALA A 259 4.42 -19.10 -6.25
CA ALA A 259 5.40 -19.17 -7.33
C ALA A 259 6.59 -20.03 -6.91
N ARG A 260 7.07 -20.87 -7.82
CA ARG A 260 8.32 -21.65 -7.64
C ARG A 260 9.23 -21.48 -8.85
N LEU A 261 10.53 -21.62 -8.62
CA LEU A 261 11.51 -21.59 -9.71
C LEU A 261 11.26 -22.78 -10.65
N ALA A 262 11.20 -22.47 -11.95
CA ALA A 262 11.04 -23.46 -13.01
C ALA A 262 11.99 -23.11 -14.17
N PRO A 263 13.27 -23.49 -14.08
CA PRO A 263 14.30 -23.06 -15.05
C PRO A 263 14.03 -23.48 -16.50
N HIS A 264 13.21 -24.52 -16.70
CA HIS A 264 12.82 -25.02 -18.01
C HIS A 264 11.70 -24.19 -18.67
N MET A 265 11.06 -23.27 -17.95
CA MET A 265 9.98 -22.43 -18.45
C MET A 265 10.51 -21.13 -19.04
N PRO A 266 9.89 -20.56 -20.09
CA PRO A 266 10.29 -19.27 -20.65
C PRO A 266 10.32 -18.11 -19.64
N ALA A 267 9.40 -18.12 -18.67
CA ALA A 267 9.33 -17.12 -17.60
C ALA A 267 10.28 -17.43 -16.41
N GLY A 268 10.94 -18.59 -16.42
CA GLY A 268 11.80 -19.08 -15.33
C GLY A 268 11.09 -19.45 -14.04
N VAL A 269 9.76 -19.36 -14.01
CA VAL A 269 8.90 -19.58 -12.85
C VAL A 269 7.60 -20.23 -13.25
N GLU A 270 7.05 -20.99 -12.31
CA GLU A 270 5.72 -21.60 -12.41
C GLU A 270 4.85 -21.00 -11.29
N ILE A 271 3.66 -20.55 -11.67
CA ILE A 271 2.68 -19.90 -10.79
C ILE A 271 1.48 -20.80 -10.54
N PHE A 272 0.90 -20.71 -9.34
CA PHE A 272 -0.26 -21.51 -8.92
C PHE A 272 -1.20 -20.65 -8.08
N SER A 273 -2.51 -20.89 -8.23
CA SER A 273 -3.54 -20.28 -7.40
C SER A 273 -4.43 -21.36 -6.82
N PHE A 274 -4.75 -21.24 -5.53
CA PHE A 274 -5.70 -22.13 -4.87
C PHE A 274 -7.13 -21.94 -5.40
N MET A 275 -7.47 -20.73 -5.87
CA MET A 275 -8.76 -20.44 -6.50
C MET A 275 -8.89 -21.05 -7.90
N PHE A 276 -7.77 -21.31 -8.57
CA PHE A 276 -7.72 -21.85 -9.93
C PHE A 276 -6.77 -23.07 -10.01
N PRO A 277 -7.05 -24.18 -9.30
CA PRO A 277 -6.09 -25.27 -9.10
C PRO A 277 -5.73 -26.03 -10.38
N ASN A 278 -6.61 -26.02 -11.39
CA ASN A 278 -6.43 -26.71 -12.66
C ASN A 278 -6.05 -25.77 -13.82
N ALA A 279 -5.73 -24.51 -13.52
CA ALA A 279 -5.38 -23.54 -14.55
C ALA A 279 -4.00 -23.81 -15.13
N THR A 280 -3.90 -23.86 -16.46
CA THR A 280 -2.59 -23.78 -17.13
C THR A 280 -1.92 -22.43 -16.83
N GLN A 281 -0.59 -22.37 -16.87
CA GLN A 281 0.18 -21.14 -16.62
C GLN A 281 -0.30 -19.94 -17.45
N ASN A 282 -0.56 -20.17 -18.74
CA ASN A 282 -1.07 -19.14 -19.65
C ASN A 282 -2.51 -18.76 -19.35
N PHE A 283 -3.37 -19.72 -19.01
CA PHE A 283 -4.75 -19.42 -18.63
C PHE A 283 -4.79 -18.61 -17.33
N LEU A 284 -4.07 -19.05 -16.29
CA LEU A 284 -4.01 -18.38 -14.99
C LEU A 284 -3.56 -16.93 -15.16
N ARG A 285 -2.40 -16.70 -15.81
CA ARG A 285 -1.91 -15.34 -16.05
C ARG A 285 -2.93 -14.48 -16.80
N ARG A 286 -3.54 -15.01 -17.87
CA ARG A 286 -4.54 -14.25 -18.65
C ARG A 286 -5.79 -13.93 -17.83
N LYS A 287 -6.23 -14.84 -16.97
CA LYS A 287 -7.38 -14.64 -16.08
C LYS A 287 -7.10 -13.54 -15.05
N LEU A 288 -5.98 -13.64 -14.32
CA LEU A 288 -5.54 -12.62 -13.34
C LEU A 288 -5.29 -11.25 -13.99
N CYS A 289 -4.97 -11.23 -15.29
CA CYS A 289 -4.78 -10.02 -16.07
C CYS A 289 -6.05 -9.48 -16.75
N LEU A 290 -7.25 -9.98 -16.39
CA LEU A 290 -8.51 -9.51 -16.95
C LEU A 290 -8.53 -9.54 -18.49
N ALA A 291 -7.84 -10.51 -19.11
CA ALA A 291 -7.62 -10.53 -20.56
C ALA A 291 -8.92 -10.74 -21.37
N GLU A 292 -9.97 -11.25 -20.72
CA GLU A 292 -11.29 -11.49 -21.32
C GLU A 292 -12.21 -10.27 -21.17
N GLU A 293 -11.91 -9.34 -20.25
CA GLU A 293 -12.71 -8.16 -19.97
C GLU A 293 -12.38 -7.01 -20.93
N ARG A 294 -13.24 -6.84 -21.94
CA ARG A 294 -12.97 -5.89 -23.03
C ARG A 294 -13.08 -4.44 -22.52
N ARG A 295 -12.13 -3.61 -22.94
CA ARG A 295 -11.95 -2.16 -22.64
C ARG A 295 -11.36 -1.85 -21.27
N TYR A 296 -12.07 -2.10 -20.16
CA TYR A 296 -11.58 -1.72 -18.84
C TYR A 296 -10.48 -2.68 -18.37
N GLY A 297 -10.65 -3.99 -18.62
CA GLY A 297 -9.64 -5.01 -18.33
C GLY A 297 -8.31 -4.71 -19.03
N THR A 298 -8.32 -4.29 -20.29
CA THR A 298 -7.08 -3.92 -21.01
C THR A 298 -6.32 -2.75 -20.37
N LYS A 299 -7.02 -1.79 -19.78
CA LYS A 299 -6.39 -0.65 -19.08
C LYS A 299 -5.83 -1.10 -17.73
N MET A 300 -6.63 -1.81 -16.92
CA MET A 300 -6.17 -2.36 -15.64
C MET A 300 -4.98 -3.30 -15.83
N ALA A 301 -5.00 -4.16 -16.84
CA ALA A 301 -3.93 -5.12 -17.15
C ALA A 301 -2.54 -4.49 -17.30
N ARG A 302 -2.44 -3.22 -17.72
CA ARG A 302 -1.16 -2.51 -17.85
C ARG A 302 -0.56 -2.13 -16.50
N SER A 303 -1.43 -1.94 -15.51
CA SER A 303 -1.13 -1.63 -14.13
C SER A 303 -1.34 -2.85 -13.22
N THR A 304 -1.38 -4.07 -13.77
CA THR A 304 -1.50 -5.31 -13.00
C THR A 304 -0.12 -5.91 -12.75
N VAL A 305 0.11 -6.31 -11.50
CA VAL A 305 1.24 -7.12 -11.07
C VAL A 305 0.74 -8.43 -10.47
N ILE A 306 1.36 -9.54 -10.87
CA ILE A 306 1.18 -10.84 -10.23
C ILE A 306 2.31 -11.01 -9.23
N LYS A 307 1.96 -11.24 -7.97
CA LYS A 307 2.88 -11.20 -6.81
C LYS A 307 2.72 -12.45 -5.95
N GLN A 308 3.72 -12.70 -5.12
CA GLN A 308 3.53 -13.53 -3.93
C GLN A 308 3.00 -12.65 -2.80
N MET A 309 2.21 -13.23 -1.89
CA MET A 309 1.62 -12.54 -0.73
C MET A 309 2.66 -11.85 0.17
N SER A 310 3.93 -12.29 0.13
CA SER A 310 5.00 -11.62 0.87
C SER A 310 5.34 -10.22 0.36
N LEU A 311 4.86 -9.82 -0.83
CA LEU A 311 5.17 -8.54 -1.47
C LEU A 311 6.68 -8.25 -1.52
N GLY A 312 7.46 -9.30 -1.80
CA GLY A 312 8.92 -9.21 -1.99
C GLY A 312 9.31 -8.66 -3.36
N GLY A 313 10.60 -8.79 -3.70
CA GLY A 313 11.15 -8.24 -4.93
C GLY A 313 10.65 -8.87 -6.23
N TRP A 314 10.17 -10.12 -6.21
CA TRP A 314 9.70 -10.82 -7.41
C TRP A 314 8.36 -10.26 -7.92
N VAL A 315 8.18 -10.20 -9.24
CA VAL A 315 6.93 -9.81 -9.90
C VAL A 315 6.82 -10.47 -11.28
N MET A 316 5.58 -10.76 -11.69
CA MET A 316 5.20 -11.08 -13.07
C MET A 316 4.21 -10.04 -13.61
N TYR A 317 4.33 -9.70 -14.89
CA TYR A 317 3.41 -8.80 -15.60
C TYR A 317 2.51 -9.54 -16.59
N CYS A 318 1.48 -8.85 -17.06
CA CYS A 318 0.48 -9.42 -17.97
C CYS A 318 1.00 -9.78 -19.36
N ASP A 319 2.14 -9.25 -19.78
CA ASP A 319 2.85 -9.68 -21.00
C ASP A 319 3.63 -11.00 -20.81
N GLY A 320 3.68 -11.54 -19.58
CA GLY A 320 4.41 -12.74 -19.21
C GLY A 320 5.85 -12.48 -18.79
N THR A 321 6.32 -11.22 -18.83
CA THR A 321 7.66 -10.88 -18.32
C THR A 321 7.71 -11.00 -16.80
N THR A 322 8.86 -11.45 -16.30
CA THR A 322 9.14 -11.55 -14.87
C THR A 322 10.37 -10.71 -14.53
N ALA A 323 10.41 -10.21 -13.30
CA ALA A 323 11.53 -9.46 -12.80
C ALA A 323 11.67 -9.65 -11.28
N THR A 324 12.87 -9.37 -10.77
CA THR A 324 13.14 -9.39 -9.33
C THR A 324 13.88 -8.13 -8.95
N THR A 325 13.21 -7.25 -8.20
CA THR A 325 13.84 -6.11 -7.56
C THR A 325 14.78 -6.62 -6.46
N ARG A 326 16.04 -6.20 -6.50
CA ARG A 326 16.99 -6.56 -5.45
C ARG A 326 16.62 -5.85 -4.15
N THR A 327 16.57 -6.59 -3.06
CA THR A 327 16.16 -6.09 -1.75
C THR A 327 17.08 -6.60 -0.64
N LEU A 328 17.37 -5.73 0.32
CA LEU A 328 17.85 -6.13 1.63
C LEU A 328 16.66 -6.58 2.48
N ALA A 329 16.91 -7.51 3.39
CA ALA A 329 15.91 -7.88 4.39
C ALA A 329 15.50 -6.63 5.17
N SER A 330 14.19 -6.42 5.31
CA SER A 330 13.64 -5.43 6.24
C SER A 330 13.94 -5.84 7.68
N LYS A 331 13.78 -4.92 8.64
CA LYS A 331 13.78 -5.33 10.06
C LYS A 331 12.59 -6.27 10.25
N LYS A 332 12.84 -7.47 10.80
CA LYS A 332 11.82 -8.52 10.98
C LYS A 332 10.53 -7.93 11.58
N ARG A 333 9.42 -8.06 10.85
CA ARG A 333 8.08 -7.81 11.38
C ARG A 333 7.69 -8.99 12.31
N PRO A 334 7.08 -8.75 13.48
CA PRO A 334 6.44 -9.81 14.25
C PRO A 334 5.40 -10.54 13.38
N GLY A 335 5.38 -11.87 13.42
CA GLY A 335 4.43 -12.67 12.62
C GLY A 335 4.89 -13.04 11.20
N GLU A 336 6.00 -12.50 10.69
CA GLU A 336 6.59 -12.95 9.41
C GLU A 336 7.11 -14.39 9.56
N LYS A 337 6.28 -15.38 9.19
CA LYS A 337 6.73 -16.77 9.08
C LYS A 337 7.87 -16.78 8.07
N ALA A 338 9.07 -17.13 8.53
CA ALA A 338 10.25 -17.24 7.67
C ALA A 338 9.94 -18.18 6.48
N LYS A 339 9.76 -17.61 5.28
CA LYS A 339 9.60 -18.39 4.05
C LYS A 339 10.67 -17.95 3.05
N ASN A 340 11.61 -18.88 2.84
CA ASN A 340 12.74 -18.90 1.91
C ASN A 340 13.64 -17.65 1.82
N ARG A 341 14.72 -17.70 2.59
CA ARG A 341 15.96 -16.99 2.26
C ARG A 341 16.54 -17.54 0.96
N ASN A 342 16.97 -16.62 0.09
CA ASN A 342 17.81 -16.80 -1.09
C ASN A 342 17.14 -17.42 -2.34
N VAL A 343 16.75 -16.54 -3.26
CA VAL A 343 17.04 -16.78 -4.68
C VAL A 343 18.20 -15.84 -5.06
N ARG A 344 19.44 -16.30 -4.86
CA ARG A 344 20.57 -15.75 -5.63
C ARG A 344 20.45 -16.39 -7.01
N VAL A 345 19.98 -15.63 -8.00
CA VAL A 345 20.06 -16.07 -9.40
C VAL A 345 21.55 -16.11 -9.77
N ALA A 346 22.07 -17.33 -9.93
CA ALA A 346 23.42 -17.55 -10.44
C ALA A 346 23.50 -17.00 -11.87
N LYS A 347 24.52 -16.18 -12.16
CA LYS A 347 24.95 -15.91 -13.53
C LYS A 347 25.47 -17.23 -14.11
N GLY A 348 24.75 -17.82 -15.05
CA GLY A 348 25.19 -19.01 -15.80
C GLY A 348 25.13 -18.73 -17.29
N ASN A 349 26.29 -18.81 -17.94
CA ASN A 349 26.45 -18.77 -19.39
C ASN A 349 25.57 -19.82 -20.08
N LEU A 350 24.92 -19.40 -21.17
CA LEU A 350 24.31 -20.30 -22.14
C LEU A 350 25.41 -21.10 -22.85
N ASP A 351 25.43 -22.41 -22.65
CA ASP A 351 26.03 -23.34 -23.60
C ASP A 351 24.99 -24.40 -23.98
N SER A 352 24.96 -24.69 -25.27
CA SER A 352 23.93 -25.37 -26.03
C SER A 352 24.14 -26.88 -26.05
N SER A 353 23.23 -27.64 -25.43
CA SER A 353 22.95 -29.03 -25.83
C SER A 353 21.67 -29.52 -25.17
N VAL A 354 20.61 -29.68 -25.97
CA VAL A 354 19.36 -30.37 -25.59
C VAL A 354 19.52 -31.86 -25.86
N PRO A 355 19.09 -32.74 -24.95
CA PRO A 355 18.64 -34.08 -25.35
C PRO A 355 17.17 -34.37 -25.01
N ASP A 356 16.62 -35.25 -25.85
CA ASP A 356 15.28 -35.80 -26.03
C ASP A 356 14.49 -36.23 -24.75
N PRO A 357 13.14 -36.17 -24.75
CA PRO A 357 12.30 -36.62 -23.65
C PRO A 357 11.68 -37.99 -23.95
N ASP A 358 12.26 -39.08 -23.43
CA ASP A 358 11.52 -40.34 -23.24
C ASP A 358 12.30 -41.30 -22.32
N SER A 359 11.92 -41.33 -21.04
CA SER A 359 12.01 -42.54 -20.21
C SER A 359 11.16 -42.39 -18.95
N ALA A 360 10.10 -43.18 -18.89
CA ALA A 360 9.17 -43.32 -17.78
C ALA A 360 9.85 -43.97 -16.54
N VAL A 361 9.44 -43.63 -15.30
CA VAL A 361 8.63 -44.40 -14.30
C VAL A 361 9.29 -44.16 -12.90
N PRO A 362 8.69 -44.31 -11.69
CA PRO A 362 7.30 -44.52 -11.24
C PRO A 362 6.74 -43.49 -10.22
N GLU A 363 5.44 -43.66 -9.96
CA GLU A 363 4.64 -43.17 -8.83
C GLU A 363 5.32 -43.36 -7.45
N ALA A 364 5.18 -42.34 -6.59
CA ALA A 364 5.33 -42.47 -5.15
C ALA A 364 4.11 -41.85 -4.48
N GLU A 365 3.29 -42.71 -3.88
CA GLU A 365 2.27 -42.35 -2.91
C GLU A 365 2.95 -41.69 -1.69
N SER A 366 2.41 -40.56 -1.22
CA SER A 366 2.61 -40.17 0.17
C SER A 366 1.32 -39.56 0.70
N ALA A 367 0.66 -40.32 1.56
CA ALA A 367 -0.46 -39.91 2.38
C ALA A 367 -0.12 -38.64 3.18
N TYR A 368 -0.99 -37.63 3.11
CA TYR A 368 -1.04 -36.57 4.10
C TYR A 368 -2.31 -36.78 4.93
N ASP A 369 -2.05 -37.24 6.16
CA ASP A 369 -3.01 -37.42 7.23
C ASP A 369 -3.45 -36.04 7.74
N ALA A 370 -4.75 -35.81 7.74
CA ALA A 370 -5.38 -34.58 8.16
C ALA A 370 -6.13 -34.87 9.47
N ASP A 371 -5.47 -34.67 10.61
CA ASP A 371 -6.14 -34.52 11.90
C ASP A 371 -5.14 -34.03 12.97
N ALA A 372 -5.32 -32.78 13.41
CA ALA A 372 -4.80 -32.31 14.69
C ALA A 372 -5.69 -31.17 15.20
N VAL A 373 -6.76 -31.61 15.85
CA VAL A 373 -7.60 -30.90 16.81
C VAL A 373 -6.70 -30.33 17.92
N TYR A 374 -6.88 -29.06 18.30
CA TYR A 374 -6.41 -28.56 19.59
C TYR A 374 -7.61 -28.09 20.41
N GLU A 375 -7.83 -28.82 21.50
CA GLU A 375 -8.78 -28.50 22.56
C GLU A 375 -8.33 -27.27 23.35
N ALA A 376 -9.33 -26.48 23.75
CA ALA A 376 -9.18 -25.36 24.66
C ALA A 376 -9.30 -25.84 26.10
N GLU A 377 -8.22 -25.73 26.88
CA GLU A 377 -8.28 -25.86 28.33
C GLU A 377 -8.42 -24.48 28.99
N SER A 378 -9.43 -24.41 29.84
CA SER A 378 -9.84 -23.28 30.66
C SER A 378 -8.98 -23.24 31.93
N ALA A 379 -8.47 -22.07 32.32
CA ALA A 379 -8.02 -21.84 33.69
C ALA A 379 -8.14 -20.37 34.12
N HIS A 380 -9.09 -20.17 35.06
CA HIS A 380 -9.18 -19.22 36.17
C HIS A 380 -8.75 -17.74 36.06
N GLU A 381 -9.78 -16.91 36.23
CA GLU A 381 -9.92 -15.79 37.18
C GLU A 381 -8.68 -15.42 38.03
N ALA A 382 -8.26 -14.16 37.88
CA ALA A 382 -7.72 -13.37 38.98
C ALA A 382 -8.15 -11.91 38.78
N GLU A 383 -9.03 -11.46 39.67
CA GLU A 383 -9.36 -10.05 39.89
C GLU A 383 -8.11 -9.29 40.33
N VAL A 384 -7.83 -8.14 39.72
CA VAL A 384 -6.96 -7.11 40.30
C VAL A 384 -7.67 -5.78 40.18
N THR A 385 -8.18 -5.32 41.31
CA THR A 385 -8.59 -3.95 41.60
C THR A 385 -7.35 -3.07 41.74
N ILE A 386 -7.30 -1.93 41.03
CA ILE A 386 -6.48 -0.78 41.42
C ILE A 386 -7.32 0.50 41.24
N GLU A 387 -7.61 1.13 42.38
CA GLU A 387 -8.13 2.48 42.51
C GLU A 387 -7.05 3.53 42.19
N GLY A 388 -7.49 4.63 41.56
CA GLY A 388 -7.04 6.00 41.82
C GLY A 388 -5.60 6.39 41.52
N HIS A 389 -5.40 7.32 40.58
CA HIS A 389 -4.74 8.60 40.89
C HIS A 389 -4.89 9.63 39.74
N GLU A 390 -5.54 10.72 40.12
CA GLU A 390 -5.28 12.14 39.82
C GLU A 390 -4.82 12.60 38.42
N THR A 391 -5.71 13.39 37.82
CA THR A 391 -5.52 14.32 36.72
C THR A 391 -4.67 15.54 37.10
N VAL A 392 -3.79 15.98 36.21
CA VAL A 392 -3.25 17.36 36.19
C VAL A 392 -3.44 17.94 34.78
N PRO A 393 -3.93 19.18 34.63
CA PRO A 393 -4.35 19.73 33.33
C PRO A 393 -3.17 20.35 32.58
N GLY A 394 -3.10 20.09 31.28
CA GLY A 394 -2.24 20.83 30.35
C GLY A 394 -3.12 21.61 29.39
N GLU A 395 -3.10 22.94 29.53
CA GLU A 395 -3.60 23.90 28.56
C GLU A 395 -2.93 23.68 27.20
N PHE A 396 -3.75 23.54 26.15
CA PHE A 396 -3.36 23.85 24.79
C PHE A 396 -4.56 24.50 24.11
N ASP A 397 -4.43 25.80 23.93
CA ASP A 397 -5.36 26.66 23.21
C ASP A 397 -5.31 26.42 21.68
N ASP A 398 -6.49 26.65 21.11
CA ASP A 398 -6.83 27.15 19.78
C ASP A 398 -7.07 26.19 18.59
N ASP A 399 -8.38 26.10 18.30
CA ASP A 399 -9.05 26.39 17.03
C ASP A 399 -8.76 25.54 15.79
N ASP A 400 -9.72 24.64 15.52
CA ASP A 400 -10.18 24.29 14.18
C ASP A 400 -11.56 23.61 14.34
N ASP A 401 -12.57 24.42 14.70
CA ASP A 401 -13.97 24.00 14.59
C ASP A 401 -14.30 23.84 13.10
N VAL A 402 -14.53 22.59 12.70
CA VAL A 402 -15.04 22.26 11.37
C VAL A 402 -16.52 22.58 11.36
N ASP A 403 -16.91 23.50 10.49
CA ASP A 403 -18.31 23.69 10.11
C ASP A 403 -18.83 22.39 9.46
N VAL A 404 -19.73 21.71 10.17
CA VAL A 404 -20.35 20.44 9.75
C VAL A 404 -21.63 20.71 8.92
N SER A 405 -21.94 21.97 8.60
CA SER A 405 -23.17 22.35 7.90
C SER A 405 -23.28 21.82 6.46
N ASP A 406 -22.17 21.41 5.84
CA ASP A 406 -22.13 21.02 4.42
C ASP A 406 -22.04 19.51 4.19
N ILE A 407 -22.25 18.67 5.21
CA ILE A 407 -22.39 17.22 5.04
C ILE A 407 -23.88 16.89 4.97
N PRO A 408 -24.43 16.46 3.82
CA PRO A 408 -25.83 16.06 3.75
C PRO A 408 -26.07 14.88 4.70
N ASP A 409 -27.18 14.97 5.41
CA ASP A 409 -27.56 14.07 6.50
C ASP A 409 -27.57 12.61 6.03
N ALA A 410 -27.19 11.67 6.90
CA ALA A 410 -27.07 10.25 6.55
C ALA A 410 -28.38 9.65 5.97
N ALA A 411 -29.52 10.27 6.28
CA ALA A 411 -30.83 9.90 5.76
C ALA A 411 -31.04 10.28 4.26
N GLU A 412 -30.31 11.25 3.73
CA GLU A 412 -30.44 11.68 2.33
C GLU A 412 -29.66 10.77 1.37
N LEU A 413 -28.53 10.22 1.82
CA LEU A 413 -27.74 9.21 1.08
C LEU A 413 -28.42 7.83 1.01
N ALA A 414 -29.34 7.53 1.94
CA ALA A 414 -30.09 6.27 1.95
C ALA A 414 -31.29 6.25 0.98
N ARG A 415 -31.69 7.39 0.41
CA ARG A 415 -32.88 7.49 -0.48
C ARG A 415 -32.61 7.16 -1.95
N THR A 416 -31.36 6.94 -2.35
CA THR A 416 -31.03 6.62 -3.76
C THR A 416 -31.14 5.14 -4.10
N ASP A 417 -31.35 4.25 -3.13
CA ASP A 417 -31.44 2.79 -3.34
C ASP A 417 -32.88 2.26 -3.18
N GLY A 418 -33.82 2.80 -3.96
CA GLY A 418 -35.17 2.28 -4.10
C GLY A 418 -35.49 1.85 -5.54
N PRO A 419 -36.06 0.66 -5.80
CA PRO A 419 -36.37 0.24 -7.16
C PRO A 419 -37.53 1.08 -7.72
N LYS A 420 -37.24 1.88 -8.75
CA LYS A 420 -38.28 2.59 -9.51
C LYS A 420 -39.12 1.59 -10.30
N LYS A 421 -40.34 1.31 -9.82
CA LYS A 421 -41.39 0.63 -10.61
C LYS A 421 -41.83 1.53 -11.76
N GLY A 422 -41.31 1.26 -12.96
CA GLY A 422 -41.79 1.85 -14.21
C GLY A 422 -42.95 1.04 -14.77
N ALA A 423 -44.12 1.68 -14.91
CA ALA A 423 -45.29 1.13 -15.58
C ALA A 423 -45.04 0.99 -17.09
N ALA A 424 -45.25 -0.21 -17.64
CA ALA A 424 -45.30 -0.45 -19.08
C ALA A 424 -46.62 -1.15 -19.45
N LYS A 425 -47.30 -0.56 -20.44
CA LYS A 425 -48.63 -0.90 -20.92
C LYS A 425 -48.68 -2.25 -21.64
N ASP A 426 -49.82 -2.91 -21.40
CA ASP A 426 -50.40 -4.09 -22.05
C ASP A 426 -50.41 -4.03 -23.59
N ARG A 427 -49.85 -5.05 -24.26
CA ARG A 427 -50.28 -5.53 -25.59
C ARG A 427 -50.04 -7.05 -25.69
N ARG A 428 -51.15 -7.78 -25.87
CA ARG A 428 -51.26 -9.24 -26.03
C ARG A 428 -50.93 -9.70 -27.46
N GLY A 429 -50.40 -10.92 -27.58
CA GLY A 429 -50.44 -11.76 -28.78
C GLY A 429 -49.49 -12.97 -28.70
N PRO A 430 -49.86 -14.19 -29.14
CA PRO A 430 -49.54 -15.44 -28.42
C PRO A 430 -48.49 -16.35 -29.11
N GLY A 431 -47.86 -17.25 -28.34
CA GLY A 431 -47.05 -18.33 -28.90
C GLY A 431 -46.30 -19.21 -27.88
N GLU A 432 -46.95 -20.32 -27.50
CA GLU A 432 -46.38 -21.66 -27.23
C GLU A 432 -45.36 -21.95 -26.10
N ARG A 433 -45.90 -22.69 -25.10
CA ARG A 433 -45.39 -23.84 -24.32
C ARG A 433 -43.89 -24.22 -24.42
N LYS A 434 -43.23 -24.37 -23.26
CA LYS A 434 -42.96 -25.66 -22.54
C LYS A 434 -41.95 -25.46 -21.39
N GLY A 435 -42.18 -26.16 -20.28
CA GLY A 435 -41.08 -26.81 -19.53
C GLY A 435 -40.59 -26.18 -18.23
N VAL A 436 -41.31 -26.50 -17.13
CA VAL A 436 -40.87 -26.82 -15.75
C VAL A 436 -39.37 -26.70 -15.40
N GLY A 437 -39.11 -26.05 -14.26
CA GLY A 437 -37.85 -26.13 -13.52
C GLY A 437 -37.86 -25.21 -12.30
N GLU A 438 -38.47 -25.69 -11.22
CA GLU A 438 -38.47 -25.06 -9.88
C GLU A 438 -37.04 -25.07 -9.33
N VAL A 439 -36.49 -23.89 -8.98
CA VAL A 439 -35.20 -23.77 -8.27
C VAL A 439 -35.44 -22.92 -7.04
N THR A 440 -35.26 -23.55 -5.87
CA THR A 440 -35.21 -22.94 -4.55
C THR A 440 -33.99 -22.03 -4.41
N PRO A 441 -34.04 -20.94 -3.61
CA PRO A 441 -32.89 -20.07 -3.40
C PRO A 441 -31.89 -20.76 -2.46
N LEU A 442 -30.64 -20.89 -2.92
CA LEU A 442 -29.51 -21.23 -2.06
C LEU A 442 -29.05 -19.97 -1.31
N ASP A 443 -29.00 -20.10 0.01
CA ASP A 443 -28.39 -19.16 0.95
C ASP A 443 -26.99 -18.74 0.48
N SER A 444 -26.80 -17.43 0.31
CA SER A 444 -25.49 -16.82 0.15
C SER A 444 -24.80 -16.78 1.51
N THR A 445 -23.99 -17.80 1.81
CA THR A 445 -23.00 -17.73 2.88
C THR A 445 -21.86 -16.85 2.39
N GLY A 446 -21.65 -15.73 3.10
CA GLY A 446 -20.62 -14.74 2.79
C GLY A 446 -19.22 -15.34 2.90
N GLY A 447 -18.49 -15.32 1.79
CA GLY A 447 -17.04 -15.46 1.81
C GLY A 447 -16.43 -14.20 2.40
N GLN A 448 -15.63 -14.34 3.46
CA GLN A 448 -14.86 -13.24 4.02
C GLN A 448 -13.76 -12.82 3.01
N PRO A 449 -13.61 -11.52 2.69
CA PRO A 449 -12.46 -11.02 1.94
C PRO A 449 -11.18 -11.18 2.76
N TRP A 450 -10.12 -11.61 2.11
CA TRP A 450 -8.78 -11.72 2.69
C TRP A 450 -8.12 -10.34 2.60
N THR A 451 -8.05 -9.59 3.69
CA THR A 451 -7.31 -8.32 3.76
C THR A 451 -5.82 -8.59 3.96
N ALA A 452 -4.96 -8.03 3.11
CA ALA A 452 -3.50 -8.09 3.22
C ALA A 452 -2.90 -6.75 3.62
#